data_AF-I9FX50-F1
#
_entry.id   AF-I9FX50-F1
#
_cell.length_a   1.000
_cell.length_b   1.000
_cell.length_c   1.000
_cell.angle_alpha   90.00
_cell.angle_beta   90.00
_cell.angle_gamma   90.00
#
_symmetry.space_group_name_H-M   'P 1'
#
loop_
_entity.id
_entity.type
_entity.pdbx_description
1 polymer ?
#
loop_
_entity_poly.entity_id
_entity_poly.type
_entity_poly.pdbx_seq_one_letter_code
_entity_poly.pdbx_strand_id
1 'polypeptide(L)'
;MIELTFIYLLLGILSVVGIIYYFRKRNEQKHQQAMEKFEREKERELYTAKIDFFTNVAHEIRTPLTLIKSPLENVLVSPNVSADIRDDLEIMNLNTTRLLDLVNQLLDFRKTETCGFQLNFVECNISDILQQIYMRFTPLARQKKLEFVIECSESIYASIDREALTKIISNLFTNAIKYSETYIHVRLWMEDTCWFLSVCNDGNIIPMEMREEIFKPFIQYKDGFSRKVSGTGIGLALARSLAELHEGNLIMDDSQKQNCFILSLPVKHEHTIAISKSEIKLKEDPKEEDPGQLQQKPRYTVLIVEDNVEMLAFVVRQLSPVYQILTATNGVEALKVLEGHTVNLIVSDIMMPEMDGLELCDRIKSDLDYSHIPIVLLTAKTTLQSKIDGLKSGADAYIEKPFSVEYLKVSVANLLSNHEKLHAAFAHSPFIQTNSMAMTKADETFLKTLNEVIVANMQNPDFCLDDMASLFNMSRSSLNRKIKGVLDMTPNDYIRLERLKKAAQLLREGECKVNEVCYMVGFNTPSYFTKCFQKQFGILPKDFVK
;
A
#
# COMPACT_ATOMS: atom_id res chain seq x y z
N MET A 1 -13.88 88.44 10.34
CA MET A 1 -14.10 87.52 11.47
C MET A 1 -15.16 86.47 11.16
N ILE A 2 -16.36 86.87 10.74
CA ILE A 2 -17.51 85.96 10.46
C ILE A 2 -17.24 84.99 9.29
N GLU A 3 -16.63 85.46 8.20
CA GLU A 3 -16.32 84.60 7.03
C GLU A 3 -15.30 83.50 7.36
N LEU A 4 -14.29 83.81 8.18
CA LEU A 4 -13.27 82.84 8.60
C LEU A 4 -13.90 81.72 9.45
N THR A 5 -14.87 82.05 10.30
CA THR A 5 -15.57 81.07 11.15
C THR A 5 -16.39 80.09 10.32
N PHE A 6 -17.02 80.58 9.24
CA PHE A 6 -17.80 79.73 8.32
C PHE A 6 -16.89 78.75 7.55
N ILE A 7 -15.71 79.21 7.13
CA ILE A 7 -14.71 78.36 6.46
C ILE A 7 -14.21 77.25 7.40
N TYR A 8 -13.89 77.57 8.66
CA TYR A 8 -13.47 76.56 9.64
C TYR A 8 -14.58 75.56 9.97
N LEU A 9 -15.84 76.01 10.05
CA LEU A 9 -16.99 75.12 10.23
C LEU A 9 -17.15 74.15 9.05
N LEU A 10 -17.03 74.66 7.82
CA LEU A 10 -17.13 73.86 6.60
C LEU A 10 -15.99 72.82 6.51
N LEU A 11 -14.76 73.21 6.82
CA LEU A 11 -13.61 72.30 6.89
C LEU A 11 -13.79 71.24 7.99
N GLY A 12 -14.34 71.62 9.14
CA GLY A 12 -14.73 70.70 10.21
C GLY A 12 -15.73 69.65 9.72
N ILE A 13 -16.81 70.08 9.06
CA ILE A 13 -17.83 69.17 8.52
C ILE A 13 -17.25 68.24 7.44
N LEU A 14 -16.45 68.78 6.51
CA LEU A 14 -15.80 67.99 5.46
C LEU A 14 -14.83 66.96 6.04
N SER A 15 -14.07 67.31 7.09
CA SER A 15 -13.18 66.36 7.76
C SER A 15 -13.95 65.23 8.46
N VAL A 16 -15.06 65.55 9.14
CA VAL A 16 -15.93 64.54 9.78
C VAL A 16 -16.57 63.61 8.74
N VAL A 17 -17.07 64.17 7.63
CA VAL A 17 -17.62 63.37 6.52
C VAL A 17 -16.54 62.47 5.89
N GLY A 18 -15.33 62.99 5.69
CA GLY A 18 -14.20 62.21 5.19
C GLY A 18 -13.80 61.05 6.11
N ILE A 19 -13.80 61.30 7.43
CA ILE A 19 -13.53 60.27 8.45
C ILE A 19 -14.63 59.20 8.44
N ILE A 20 -15.91 59.59 8.41
CA ILE A 20 -17.05 58.65 8.34
C ILE A 20 -16.97 57.81 7.07
N TYR A 21 -16.69 58.42 5.92
CA TYR A 21 -16.53 57.71 4.65
C TYR A 21 -15.36 56.72 4.68
N TYR A 22 -14.20 57.13 5.23
CA TYR A 22 -13.05 56.26 5.41
C TYR A 22 -13.36 55.05 6.29
N PHE A 23 -14.02 55.24 7.44
CA PHE A 23 -14.38 54.13 8.33
C PHE A 23 -15.44 53.21 7.72
N ARG A 24 -16.43 53.75 7.00
CA ARG A 24 -17.42 52.94 6.26
C ARG A 24 -16.74 52.06 5.21
N LYS A 25 -15.90 52.65 4.36
CA LYS A 25 -15.17 51.91 3.32
C LYS A 25 -14.25 50.84 3.91
N ARG A 26 -13.56 51.16 5.01
CA ARG A 26 -12.71 50.20 5.72
C ARG A 26 -13.50 49.04 6.34
N ASN A 27 -14.69 49.31 6.90
CA ASN A 27 -15.55 48.26 7.44
C ASN A 27 -16.14 47.37 6.33
N GLU A 28 -16.57 47.97 5.22
CA GLU A 28 -17.08 47.23 4.05
C GLU A 28 -16.03 46.29 3.48
N GLN A 29 -14.79 46.76 3.30
CA GLN A 29 -13.65 45.91 2.89
C GLN A 29 -13.38 44.76 3.87
N LYS A 30 -13.45 45.01 5.18
CA LYS A 30 -13.29 43.97 6.20
C LYS A 30 -14.42 42.94 6.14
N HIS A 31 -15.67 43.38 5.96
CA HIS A 31 -16.82 42.48 5.83
C HIS A 31 -16.72 41.63 4.57
N GLN A 32 -16.28 42.21 3.46
CA GLN A 32 -16.10 41.50 2.20
C GLN A 32 -15.00 40.45 2.29
N GLN A 33 -13.84 40.78 2.87
CA GLN A 33 -12.77 39.82 3.15
C GLN A 33 -13.20 38.70 4.10
N ALA A 34 -14.00 39.03 5.13
CA ALA A 34 -14.53 38.03 6.05
C ALA A 34 -15.54 37.09 5.36
N MET A 35 -16.39 37.62 4.48
CA MET A 35 -17.34 36.83 3.70
C MET A 35 -16.63 35.91 2.72
N GLU A 36 -15.65 36.42 1.95
CA GLU A 36 -14.84 35.61 1.03
C GLU A 36 -14.07 34.50 1.76
N LYS A 37 -13.58 34.77 2.98
CA LYS A 37 -12.92 33.75 3.81
C LYS A 37 -13.92 32.69 4.26
N PHE A 38 -15.09 33.10 4.71
CA PHE A 38 -16.16 32.20 5.14
C PHE A 38 -16.67 31.32 3.98
N GLU A 39 -16.88 31.89 2.79
CA GLU A 39 -17.27 31.14 1.59
C GLU A 39 -16.21 30.10 1.22
N ARG A 40 -14.91 30.45 1.22
CA ARG A 40 -13.83 29.48 0.98
C ARG A 40 -13.76 28.39 2.04
N GLU A 41 -13.94 28.73 3.32
CA GLU A 41 -13.98 27.72 4.39
C GLU A 41 -15.17 26.78 4.20
N LYS A 42 -16.36 27.30 3.86
CA LYS A 42 -17.56 26.50 3.60
C LYS A 42 -17.42 25.61 2.36
N GLU A 43 -16.82 26.13 1.29
CA GLU A 43 -16.56 25.36 0.08
C GLU A 43 -15.56 24.23 0.37
N ARG A 44 -14.51 24.52 1.15
CA ARG A 44 -13.55 23.51 1.60
C ARG A 44 -14.19 22.45 2.50
N GLU A 45 -15.05 22.83 3.46
CA GLU A 45 -15.79 21.89 4.31
C GLU A 45 -16.69 20.98 3.48
N LEU A 46 -17.49 21.55 2.57
CA LEU A 46 -18.36 20.80 1.65
C LEU A 46 -17.54 19.83 0.79
N TYR A 47 -16.36 20.26 0.36
CA TYR A 47 -15.46 19.47 -0.44
C TYR A 47 -14.86 18.30 0.35
N THR A 48 -14.34 18.54 1.56
CA THR A 48 -13.85 17.48 2.45
C THR A 48 -14.96 16.47 2.78
N ALA A 49 -16.16 16.94 3.13
CA ALA A 49 -17.30 16.07 3.41
C ALA A 49 -17.69 15.20 2.20
N LYS A 50 -17.56 15.70 0.97
CA LYS A 50 -17.76 14.90 -0.24
C LYS A 50 -16.68 13.81 -0.38
N ILE A 51 -15.41 14.14 -0.16
CA ILE A 51 -14.30 13.16 -0.24
C ILE A 51 -14.51 12.03 0.78
N ASP A 52 -14.84 12.38 2.02
CA ASP A 52 -15.08 11.41 3.08
C ASP A 52 -16.25 10.49 2.72
N PHE A 53 -17.35 11.07 2.20
CA PHE A 53 -18.49 10.29 1.72
C PHE A 53 -18.10 9.27 0.64
N PHE A 54 -17.35 9.67 -0.40
CA PHE A 54 -16.96 8.74 -1.47
C PHE A 54 -15.95 7.69 -1.01
N THR A 55 -15.04 8.06 -0.10
CA THR A 55 -14.07 7.12 0.49
C THR A 55 -14.79 6.06 1.32
N ASN A 56 -15.77 6.48 2.12
CA ASN A 56 -16.60 5.59 2.93
C ASN A 56 -17.49 4.70 2.05
N VAL A 57 -18.14 5.25 1.03
CA VAL A 57 -18.96 4.47 0.09
C VAL A 57 -18.11 3.42 -0.64
N ALA A 58 -16.91 3.77 -1.09
CA ALA A 58 -16.04 2.80 -1.73
C ALA A 58 -15.57 1.70 -0.77
N HIS A 59 -15.32 2.05 0.48
CA HIS A 59 -15.03 1.07 1.53
C HIS A 59 -16.23 0.12 1.73
N GLU A 60 -17.42 0.68 1.93
CA GLU A 60 -18.67 -0.07 2.13
C GLU A 60 -19.03 -0.98 0.96
N ILE A 61 -18.61 -0.66 -0.28
CA ILE A 61 -18.83 -1.53 -1.44
C ILE A 61 -17.70 -2.57 -1.61
N ARG A 62 -16.45 -2.22 -1.29
CA ARG A 62 -15.30 -3.10 -1.51
C ARG A 62 -15.27 -4.28 -0.54
N THR A 63 -15.69 -4.08 0.71
CA THR A 63 -15.78 -5.16 1.72
C THR A 63 -16.74 -6.28 1.30
N PRO A 64 -18.02 -6.01 0.95
CA PRO A 64 -18.91 -7.07 0.47
C PRO A 64 -18.44 -7.67 -0.86
N LEU A 65 -17.80 -6.90 -1.77
CA LEU A 65 -17.21 -7.46 -2.98
C LEU A 65 -16.05 -8.43 -2.68
N THR A 66 -15.23 -8.15 -1.65
CA THR A 66 -14.18 -9.07 -1.19
C THR A 66 -14.81 -10.35 -0.65
N LEU A 67 -15.87 -10.23 0.14
CA LEU A 67 -16.63 -11.35 0.69
C LEU A 67 -17.39 -12.16 -0.35
N ILE A 68 -17.60 -11.65 -1.57
CA ILE A 68 -18.16 -12.41 -2.70
C ILE A 68 -17.05 -13.03 -3.55
N LYS A 69 -16.06 -12.22 -3.95
CA LYS A 69 -15.00 -12.59 -4.89
C LYS A 69 -14.06 -13.64 -4.32
N SER A 70 -13.58 -13.44 -3.10
CA SER A 70 -12.54 -14.29 -2.51
C SER A 70 -13.04 -15.72 -2.19
N PRO A 71 -14.26 -15.94 -1.65
CA PRO A 71 -14.81 -17.30 -1.57
C PRO A 71 -15.05 -17.93 -2.93
N LEU A 72 -15.51 -17.16 -3.91
CA LEU A 72 -15.80 -17.64 -5.25
C LEU A 72 -14.55 -18.16 -5.96
N GLU A 73 -13.44 -17.42 -5.89
CA GLU A 73 -12.13 -17.86 -6.38
C GLU A 73 -11.67 -19.16 -5.70
N ASN A 74 -11.84 -19.27 -4.38
CA ASN A 74 -11.48 -20.50 -3.65
C ASN A 74 -12.29 -21.73 -4.12
N VAL A 75 -13.59 -21.55 -4.43
CA VAL A 75 -14.43 -22.65 -4.91
C VAL A 75 -14.06 -23.02 -6.35
N LEU A 76 -13.77 -22.04 -7.21
CA LEU A 76 -13.36 -22.27 -8.59
C LEU A 76 -12.08 -23.10 -8.70
N VAL A 77 -11.12 -22.88 -7.79
CA VAL A 77 -9.85 -23.64 -7.71
C VAL A 77 -10.04 -25.04 -7.13
N SER A 78 -11.18 -25.33 -6.49
CA SER A 78 -11.43 -26.65 -5.91
C SER A 78 -11.64 -27.72 -6.99
N PRO A 79 -10.98 -28.90 -6.86
CA PRO A 79 -11.10 -29.98 -7.84
C PRO A 79 -12.48 -30.67 -7.85
N ASN A 80 -13.34 -30.41 -6.86
CA ASN A 80 -14.60 -31.12 -6.64
C ASN A 80 -15.85 -30.39 -7.19
N VAL A 81 -15.68 -29.44 -8.12
CA VAL A 81 -16.79 -28.67 -8.70
C VAL A 81 -17.16 -29.23 -10.08
N SER A 82 -18.43 -29.59 -10.28
CA SER A 82 -18.94 -30.05 -11.58
C SER A 82 -18.87 -28.94 -12.64
N ALA A 83 -18.70 -29.30 -13.90
CA ALA A 83 -18.57 -28.35 -15.02
C ALA A 83 -19.68 -27.29 -15.06
N ASP A 84 -20.95 -27.70 -14.94
CA ASP A 84 -22.09 -26.76 -14.98
C ASP A 84 -22.07 -25.73 -13.83
N ILE A 85 -21.64 -26.15 -12.63
CA ILE A 85 -21.50 -25.24 -11.47
C ILE A 85 -20.29 -24.32 -11.68
N ARG A 86 -19.21 -24.81 -12.29
CA ARG A 86 -18.03 -23.99 -12.59
C ARG A 86 -18.38 -22.86 -13.56
N ASP A 87 -19.17 -23.13 -14.59
CA ASP A 87 -19.63 -22.11 -15.54
C ASP A 87 -20.45 -21.01 -14.84
N ASP A 88 -21.37 -21.39 -13.95
CA ASP A 88 -22.15 -20.42 -13.15
C ASP A 88 -21.26 -19.57 -12.21
N LEU A 89 -20.27 -20.20 -11.57
CA LEU A 89 -19.32 -19.52 -10.70
C LEU A 89 -18.41 -18.56 -11.48
N GLU A 90 -18.00 -18.91 -12.70
CA GLU A 90 -17.24 -18.03 -13.60
C GLU A 90 -18.06 -16.80 -13.99
N ILE A 91 -19.35 -16.97 -14.28
CA ILE A 91 -20.27 -15.84 -14.55
C ILE A 91 -20.38 -14.92 -13.33
N MET A 92 -20.53 -15.47 -12.13
CA MET A 92 -20.55 -14.68 -10.89
C MET A 92 -19.23 -13.92 -10.70
N ASN A 93 -18.09 -14.53 -11.05
CA ASN A 93 -16.78 -13.92 -10.87
C ASN A 93 -16.58 -12.76 -11.84
N LEU A 94 -17.02 -12.93 -13.09
CA LEU A 94 -17.03 -11.88 -14.10
C LEU A 94 -17.86 -10.67 -13.65
N ASN A 95 -19.06 -10.90 -13.11
CA ASN A 95 -19.93 -9.82 -12.64
C ASN A 95 -19.39 -9.12 -11.39
N THR A 96 -18.78 -9.87 -10.46
CA THR A 96 -18.16 -9.31 -9.26
C THR A 96 -16.93 -8.47 -9.61
N THR A 97 -16.09 -8.96 -10.53
CA THR A 97 -14.95 -8.21 -11.08
C THR A 97 -15.43 -6.94 -11.78
N ARG A 98 -16.50 -7.05 -12.56
CA ARG A 98 -17.09 -5.90 -13.22
C ARG A 98 -17.59 -4.84 -12.25
N LEU A 99 -18.29 -5.22 -11.18
CA LEU A 99 -18.74 -4.28 -10.14
C LEU A 99 -17.54 -3.57 -9.48
N LEU A 100 -16.48 -4.31 -9.20
CA LEU A 100 -15.26 -3.75 -8.65
C LEU A 100 -14.63 -2.71 -9.58
N ASP A 101 -14.57 -2.99 -10.88
CA ASP A 101 -14.06 -2.04 -11.88
C ASP A 101 -14.88 -0.74 -11.88
N LEU A 102 -16.20 -0.83 -11.71
CA LEU A 102 -17.06 0.35 -11.65
C LEU A 102 -16.81 1.19 -10.40
N VAL A 103 -16.63 0.54 -9.25
CA VAL A 103 -16.32 1.21 -7.98
C VAL A 103 -14.96 1.90 -8.09
N ASN A 104 -13.97 1.21 -8.66
CA ASN A 104 -12.64 1.76 -8.89
C ASN A 104 -12.66 2.95 -9.88
N GLN A 105 -13.44 2.86 -10.96
CA GLN A 105 -13.59 3.97 -11.93
C GLN A 105 -14.27 5.19 -11.30
N LEU A 106 -15.29 4.99 -10.47
CA LEU A 106 -15.96 6.07 -9.75
C LEU A 106 -15.00 6.79 -8.79
N LEU A 107 -14.18 6.02 -8.08
CA LEU A 107 -13.14 6.54 -7.20
C LEU A 107 -12.05 7.29 -7.96
N ASP A 108 -11.55 6.72 -9.06
CA ASP A 108 -10.51 7.34 -9.87
C ASP A 108 -11.01 8.66 -10.47
N PHE A 109 -12.27 8.75 -10.90
CA PHE A 109 -12.87 10.01 -11.36
C PHE A 109 -12.92 11.09 -10.26
N ARG A 110 -13.26 10.72 -9.03
CA ARG A 110 -13.26 11.68 -7.91
C ARG A 110 -11.87 12.14 -7.53
N LYS A 111 -10.88 11.24 -7.61
CA LYS A 111 -9.49 11.60 -7.39
C LYS A 111 -9.05 12.66 -8.41
N THR A 112 -9.41 12.51 -9.69
CA THR A 112 -8.97 13.47 -10.72
C THR A 112 -9.67 14.83 -10.63
N GLU A 113 -10.91 14.91 -10.12
CA GLU A 113 -11.58 16.19 -9.81
C GLU A 113 -11.01 16.93 -8.58
N THR A 114 -10.10 16.29 -7.82
CA THR A 114 -9.59 16.86 -6.58
C THR A 114 -8.36 17.74 -6.84
N CYS A 115 -8.36 19.03 -6.45
CA CYS A 115 -7.15 19.86 -6.37
C CYS A 115 -6.17 19.24 -5.36
N GLY A 116 -5.28 18.38 -5.82
CA GLY A 116 -4.37 17.59 -4.98
C GLY A 116 -3.98 16.23 -5.55
N PHE A 117 -4.66 15.73 -6.59
CA PHE A 117 -4.20 14.55 -7.32
C PHE A 117 -2.98 14.91 -8.16
N GLN A 118 -1.82 14.43 -7.74
CA GLN A 118 -0.55 14.64 -8.42
C GLN A 118 -0.25 13.44 -9.30
N LEU A 119 -0.10 13.70 -10.60
CA LEU A 119 0.45 12.72 -11.53
C LEU A 119 1.93 12.53 -11.24
N ASN A 120 2.40 11.28 -11.33
CA ASN A 120 3.81 10.98 -11.17
C ASN A 120 4.48 10.95 -12.55
N PHE A 121 5.03 12.09 -12.94
CA PHE A 121 5.66 12.26 -14.25
C PHE A 121 7.04 11.60 -14.31
N VAL A 122 7.16 10.60 -15.18
CA VAL A 122 8.40 9.88 -15.47
C VAL A 122 8.65 9.90 -16.97
N GLU A 123 9.92 10.06 -17.39
CA GLU A 123 10.26 9.91 -18.81
C GLU A 123 10.00 8.49 -19.31
N CYS A 124 9.10 8.38 -20.28
CA CYS A 124 8.67 7.11 -20.85
C CYS A 124 8.72 7.15 -22.39
N ASN A 125 8.96 5.99 -23.00
CA ASN A 125 8.74 5.79 -24.44
C ASN A 125 7.24 5.54 -24.69
N ILE A 126 6.55 6.54 -25.23
CA ILE A 126 5.11 6.52 -25.50
C ILE A 126 4.78 5.49 -26.57
N SER A 127 5.64 5.36 -27.58
CA SER A 127 5.48 4.40 -28.66
C SER A 127 5.47 2.95 -28.12
N ASP A 128 6.36 2.64 -27.17
CA ASP A 128 6.39 1.32 -26.52
C ASP A 128 5.14 1.05 -25.67
N ILE A 129 4.68 2.04 -24.90
CA ILE A 129 3.47 1.92 -24.08
C ILE A 129 2.26 1.66 -24.99
N LEU A 130 2.12 2.44 -26.07
CA LEU A 130 1.03 2.29 -27.03
C LEU A 130 1.07 0.90 -27.69
N GLN A 131 2.25 0.43 -28.09
CA GLN A 131 2.44 -0.90 -28.69
C GLN A 131 2.04 -2.02 -27.70
N GLN A 132 2.43 -1.92 -26.43
CA GLN A 132 2.07 -2.89 -25.39
C GLN A 132 0.56 -2.96 -25.19
N ILE A 133 -0.11 -1.80 -25.12
CA ILE A 133 -1.56 -1.73 -24.95
C ILE A 133 -2.26 -2.27 -26.19
N TYR A 134 -1.82 -1.88 -27.40
CA TYR A 134 -2.33 -2.39 -28.67
C TYR A 134 -2.31 -3.93 -28.71
N MET A 135 -1.16 -4.54 -28.40
CA MET A 135 -1.02 -6.00 -28.38
C MET A 135 -1.99 -6.70 -27.43
N ARG A 136 -2.31 -6.07 -26.28
CA ARG A 136 -3.29 -6.59 -25.32
C ARG A 136 -4.71 -6.59 -25.87
N PHE A 137 -5.08 -5.62 -26.70
CA PHE A 137 -6.42 -5.47 -27.26
C PHE A 137 -6.62 -6.15 -28.62
N THR A 138 -5.53 -6.49 -29.33
CA THR A 138 -5.57 -7.21 -30.62
C THR A 138 -6.40 -8.51 -30.59
N PRO A 139 -6.31 -9.40 -29.58
CA PRO A 139 -7.14 -10.61 -29.53
C PRO A 139 -8.64 -10.30 -29.50
N LEU A 140 -9.05 -9.28 -28.76
CA LEU A 140 -10.44 -8.86 -28.63
C LEU A 140 -10.97 -8.26 -29.95
N ALA A 141 -10.16 -7.42 -30.60
CA ALA A 141 -10.50 -6.87 -31.92
C ALA A 141 -10.66 -7.98 -32.98
N ARG A 142 -9.75 -8.97 -32.98
CA ARG A 142 -9.84 -10.15 -33.85
C ARG A 142 -11.09 -10.99 -33.59
N GLN A 143 -11.48 -11.18 -32.34
CA GLN A 143 -12.72 -11.89 -31.98
C GLN A 143 -13.95 -11.21 -32.58
N LYS A 144 -13.95 -9.87 -32.62
CA LYS A 144 -14.99 -9.07 -33.28
C LYS A 144 -14.80 -8.89 -34.79
N LYS A 145 -13.76 -9.48 -35.39
CA LYS A 145 -13.40 -9.37 -36.81
C LYS A 145 -13.15 -7.92 -37.27
N LEU A 146 -12.60 -7.08 -36.37
CA LEU A 146 -12.23 -5.71 -36.68
C LEU A 146 -10.81 -5.64 -37.25
N GLU A 147 -10.62 -4.82 -38.28
CA GLU A 147 -9.31 -4.40 -38.75
C GLU A 147 -8.74 -3.36 -37.76
N PHE A 148 -7.76 -3.76 -36.96
CA PHE A 148 -7.14 -2.89 -35.96
C PHE A 148 -5.71 -2.58 -36.39
N VAL A 149 -5.46 -1.34 -36.80
CA VAL A 149 -4.18 -0.89 -37.36
C VAL A 149 -3.61 0.24 -36.53
N ILE A 150 -2.29 0.17 -36.29
CA ILE A 150 -1.52 1.19 -35.59
C ILE A 150 -0.41 1.72 -36.50
N GLU A 151 -0.34 3.04 -36.63
CA GLU A 151 0.71 3.77 -37.32
C GLU A 151 1.54 4.54 -36.29
N CYS A 152 2.80 4.12 -36.12
CA CYS A 152 3.75 4.73 -35.21
C CYS A 152 5.06 4.99 -35.95
N SER A 153 5.31 6.24 -36.33
CA SER A 153 6.39 6.59 -37.24
C SER A 153 7.75 6.67 -36.53
N GLU A 154 7.80 7.01 -35.24
CA GLU A 154 9.03 7.25 -34.46
C GLU A 154 8.87 6.86 -32.98
N SER A 155 9.99 6.72 -32.25
CA SER A 155 9.99 6.55 -30.79
C SER A 155 9.82 7.90 -30.10
N ILE A 156 8.66 8.16 -29.52
CA ILE A 156 8.33 9.41 -28.84
C ILE A 156 8.61 9.25 -27.35
N TYR A 157 9.52 10.06 -26.80
CA TYR A 157 9.80 10.11 -25.38
C TYR A 157 9.14 11.34 -24.77
N ALA A 158 8.34 11.14 -23.72
CA ALA A 158 7.69 12.23 -23.01
C ALA A 158 7.63 11.94 -21.50
N SER A 159 7.59 13.01 -20.71
CA SER A 159 7.34 12.96 -19.28
C SER A 159 5.84 12.75 -19.06
N ILE A 160 5.43 11.60 -18.52
CA ILE A 160 4.02 11.23 -18.36
C ILE A 160 3.82 10.41 -17.08
N ASP A 161 2.59 10.32 -16.60
CA ASP A 161 2.21 9.26 -15.68
C ASP A 161 1.78 8.01 -16.46
N ARG A 162 2.57 6.95 -16.36
CA ARG A 162 2.37 5.71 -17.14
C ARG A 162 1.02 5.06 -16.85
N GLU A 163 0.55 5.09 -15.61
CA GLU A 163 -0.71 4.44 -15.23
C GLU A 163 -1.89 5.22 -15.81
N ALA A 164 -1.88 6.54 -15.63
CA ALA A 164 -2.91 7.42 -16.15
C ALA A 164 -2.96 7.38 -17.69
N LEU A 165 -1.81 7.41 -18.39
CA LEU A 165 -1.80 7.26 -19.84
C LEU A 165 -2.37 5.90 -20.27
N THR A 166 -2.00 4.82 -19.57
CA THR A 166 -2.53 3.48 -19.85
C THR A 166 -4.05 3.45 -19.70
N LYS A 167 -4.61 4.14 -18.69
CA LYS A 167 -6.06 4.26 -18.49
C LYS A 167 -6.74 5.01 -19.63
N ILE A 168 -6.19 6.15 -20.07
CA ILE A 168 -6.72 6.93 -21.21
C ILE A 168 -6.80 6.06 -22.46
N ILE A 169 -5.67 5.47 -22.89
CA ILE A 169 -5.60 4.67 -24.13
C ILE A 169 -6.50 3.43 -24.03
N SER A 170 -6.50 2.73 -22.89
CA SER A 170 -7.35 1.55 -22.70
C SER A 170 -8.83 1.87 -22.82
N ASN A 171 -9.24 3.06 -22.38
CA ASN A 171 -10.62 3.54 -22.50
C ASN A 171 -11.00 3.79 -23.96
N LEU A 172 -10.14 4.50 -24.69
CA LEU A 172 -10.33 4.78 -26.11
C LEU A 172 -10.40 3.49 -26.92
N PHE A 173 -9.51 2.53 -26.67
CA PHE A 173 -9.52 1.23 -27.37
C PHE A 173 -10.74 0.40 -27.02
N THR A 174 -11.13 0.36 -25.75
CA THR A 174 -12.35 -0.35 -25.34
C THR A 174 -13.57 0.24 -26.01
N ASN A 175 -13.68 1.57 -26.10
CA ASN A 175 -14.78 2.23 -26.80
C ASN A 175 -14.74 1.96 -28.31
N ALA A 176 -13.58 2.09 -28.95
CA ALA A 176 -13.43 1.79 -30.37
C ALA A 176 -13.86 0.36 -30.69
N ILE A 177 -13.30 -0.65 -30.01
CA ILE A 177 -13.67 -2.07 -30.21
C ILE A 177 -15.14 -2.34 -29.92
N LYS A 178 -15.71 -1.60 -28.97
CA LYS A 178 -17.11 -1.78 -28.57
C LYS A 178 -18.08 -1.26 -29.63
N TYR A 179 -17.78 -0.13 -30.27
CA TYR A 179 -18.69 0.60 -31.15
C TYR A 179 -18.33 0.57 -32.64
N SER A 180 -17.12 0.12 -33.03
CA SER A 180 -16.74 -0.09 -34.43
C SER A 180 -17.51 -1.19 -35.11
N GLU A 181 -17.67 -1.07 -36.43
CA GLU A 181 -18.24 -2.11 -37.28
C GLU A 181 -17.16 -2.91 -38.01
N THR A 182 -16.21 -2.23 -38.66
CA THR A 182 -15.20 -2.87 -39.50
C THR A 182 -13.76 -2.51 -39.13
N TYR A 183 -13.46 -1.26 -38.75
CA TYR A 183 -12.06 -0.84 -38.54
C TYR A 183 -11.83 0.06 -37.33
N ILE A 184 -10.57 0.06 -36.90
CA ILE A 184 -9.98 0.98 -35.93
C ILE A 184 -8.59 1.37 -36.44
N HIS A 185 -8.39 2.66 -36.69
CA HIS A 185 -7.09 3.23 -37.04
C HIS A 185 -6.56 4.06 -35.90
N VAL A 186 -5.33 3.76 -35.48
CA VAL A 186 -4.62 4.48 -34.43
C VAL A 186 -3.37 5.11 -35.03
N ARG A 187 -3.19 6.42 -34.83
CA ARG A 187 -2.01 7.13 -35.30
C ARG A 187 -1.37 7.89 -34.15
N LEU A 188 -0.06 7.73 -33.99
CA LEU A 188 0.75 8.48 -33.04
C LEU A 188 1.74 9.36 -33.78
N TRP A 189 1.77 10.66 -33.47
CA TRP A 189 2.72 11.61 -34.05
C TRP A 189 3.09 12.71 -33.05
N MET A 190 4.15 13.46 -33.37
CA MET A 190 4.63 14.59 -32.57
C MET A 190 4.57 15.86 -33.42
N GLU A 191 4.12 16.96 -32.83
CA GLU A 191 4.22 18.31 -33.40
C GLU A 191 4.72 19.27 -32.32
N ASP A 192 5.85 19.93 -32.60
CA ASP A 192 6.52 20.88 -31.72
C ASP A 192 6.83 20.35 -30.31
N THR A 193 6.04 20.78 -29.32
CA THR A 193 6.22 20.47 -27.89
C THR A 193 5.14 19.52 -27.37
N CYS A 194 4.25 19.05 -28.23
CA CYS A 194 3.16 18.14 -27.91
C CYS A 194 3.23 16.90 -28.79
N TRP A 195 2.68 15.81 -28.28
CA TRP A 195 2.43 14.61 -29.07
C TRP A 195 0.94 14.31 -29.09
N PHE A 196 0.52 13.66 -30.16
CA PHE A 196 -0.87 13.45 -30.49
C PHE A 196 -1.11 11.97 -30.75
N LEU A 197 -2.22 11.47 -30.22
CA LEU A 197 -2.73 10.14 -30.50
C LEU A 197 -4.16 10.28 -31.00
N SER A 198 -4.39 9.82 -32.24
CA SER A 198 -5.74 9.67 -32.77
C SER A 198 -6.19 8.22 -32.71
N VAL A 199 -7.45 8.02 -32.33
CA VAL A 199 -8.14 6.73 -32.41
C VAL A 199 -9.41 6.97 -33.20
N CYS A 200 -9.40 6.55 -34.47
CA CYS A 200 -10.52 6.72 -35.38
C CYS A 200 -11.20 5.38 -35.69
N ASN A 201 -12.53 5.41 -35.83
CA ASN A 201 -13.32 4.24 -36.16
C ASN A 201 -14.60 4.56 -36.95
N ASP A 202 -15.15 3.52 -37.57
CA ASP A 202 -16.31 3.55 -38.47
C ASP A 202 -17.66 3.26 -37.79
N GLY A 203 -17.71 3.30 -36.46
CA GLY A 203 -18.97 3.12 -35.74
C GLY A 203 -19.97 4.25 -36.02
N ASN A 204 -21.20 4.09 -35.52
CA ASN A 204 -22.26 5.11 -35.63
C ASN A 204 -21.76 6.52 -35.30
N ILE A 205 -21.91 7.44 -36.25
CA ILE A 205 -21.40 8.81 -36.13
C ILE A 205 -22.07 9.52 -34.96
N ILE A 206 -21.25 10.07 -34.05
CA ILE A 206 -21.76 10.83 -32.91
C ILE A 206 -22.20 12.22 -33.40
N PRO A 207 -23.47 12.62 -33.15
CA PRO A 207 -23.99 13.93 -33.53
C PRO A 207 -23.17 15.07 -32.91
N MET A 208 -23.08 16.20 -33.63
CA MET A 208 -22.29 17.36 -33.19
C MET A 208 -22.66 17.84 -31.77
N GLU A 209 -23.95 17.82 -31.45
CA GLU A 209 -24.51 18.19 -30.14
C GLU A 209 -24.00 17.31 -28.99
N MET A 210 -23.64 16.05 -29.29
CA MET A 210 -23.22 15.06 -28.30
C MET A 210 -21.70 15.03 -28.11
N ARG A 211 -20.90 15.66 -28.98
CA ARG A 211 -19.43 15.52 -28.98
C ARG A 211 -18.76 16.05 -27.71
N GLU A 212 -19.29 17.11 -27.13
CA GLU A 212 -18.86 17.59 -25.81
C GLU A 212 -19.57 16.85 -24.67
N GLU A 213 -20.86 16.50 -24.85
CA GLU A 213 -21.66 15.85 -23.81
C GLU A 213 -21.17 14.44 -23.45
N ILE A 214 -20.62 13.67 -24.40
CA ILE A 214 -20.09 12.31 -24.13
C ILE A 214 -18.91 12.29 -23.16
N PHE A 215 -18.24 13.44 -22.94
CA PHE A 215 -17.20 13.58 -21.95
C PHE A 215 -17.73 13.93 -20.55
N LYS A 216 -19.04 14.18 -20.41
CA LYS A 216 -19.65 14.39 -19.09
C LYS A 216 -19.96 13.05 -18.41
N PRO A 217 -19.84 12.98 -17.07
CA PRO A 217 -20.10 11.75 -16.33
C PRO A 217 -21.53 11.25 -16.52
N PHE A 218 -21.67 9.92 -16.60
CA PHE A 218 -22.94 9.18 -16.70
C PHE A 218 -23.72 9.39 -18.00
N ILE A 219 -23.18 10.16 -18.95
CA ILE A 219 -23.80 10.34 -20.27
C ILE A 219 -23.50 9.14 -21.16
N GLN A 220 -24.53 8.62 -21.82
CA GLN A 220 -24.43 7.53 -22.79
C GLN A 220 -25.22 7.91 -24.03
N TYR A 221 -24.55 7.88 -25.18
CA TYR A 221 -25.24 8.02 -26.46
C TYR A 221 -25.99 6.72 -26.78
N LYS A 222 -27.31 6.79 -26.80
CA LYS A 222 -28.19 5.67 -27.15
C LYS A 222 -28.87 6.00 -28.47
N ASP A 223 -28.29 5.52 -29.57
CA ASP A 223 -29.01 5.54 -30.84
C ASP A 223 -30.06 4.43 -30.82
N GLY A 224 -31.30 4.75 -31.20
CA GLY A 224 -32.51 3.95 -30.99
C GLY A 224 -32.50 2.53 -31.58
N PHE A 225 -31.44 2.17 -32.32
CA PHE A 225 -31.23 0.86 -32.96
C PHE A 225 -30.14 -0.01 -32.31
N SER A 226 -29.38 0.50 -31.33
CA SER A 226 -28.23 -0.22 -30.75
C SER A 226 -28.62 -1.08 -29.53
N ARG A 227 -28.60 -2.41 -29.73
CA ARG A 227 -28.81 -3.46 -28.70
C ARG A 227 -28.08 -3.15 -27.40
N LYS A 228 -28.81 -2.97 -26.27
CA LYS A 228 -28.34 -3.03 -24.86
C LYS A 228 -26.81 -3.03 -24.68
N VAL A 229 -26.12 -1.97 -25.12
CA VAL A 229 -24.68 -1.91 -25.01
C VAL A 229 -24.36 -1.39 -23.62
N SER A 230 -23.95 -2.30 -22.73
CA SER A 230 -23.75 -2.01 -21.32
C SER A 230 -22.47 -1.18 -21.11
N GLY A 231 -22.58 -0.03 -20.46
CA GLY A 231 -21.48 0.87 -20.09
C GLY A 231 -21.94 1.80 -18.97
N THR A 232 -21.02 2.47 -18.28
CA THR A 232 -21.36 3.36 -17.15
C THR A 232 -21.36 4.84 -17.49
N GLY A 233 -20.82 5.22 -18.66
CA GLY A 233 -20.71 6.64 -19.04
C GLY A 233 -19.64 7.40 -18.25
N ILE A 234 -18.77 6.71 -17.51
CA ILE A 234 -17.69 7.33 -16.71
C ILE A 234 -16.38 7.36 -17.51
N GLY A 235 -16.22 6.42 -18.45
CA GLY A 235 -14.95 6.17 -19.11
C GLY A 235 -14.34 7.39 -19.81
N LEU A 236 -15.07 8.04 -20.71
CA LEU A 236 -14.55 9.20 -21.45
C LEU A 236 -14.34 10.42 -20.54
N ALA A 237 -15.19 10.62 -19.54
CA ALA A 237 -15.03 11.68 -18.55
C ALA A 237 -13.72 11.53 -17.76
N LEU A 238 -13.41 10.31 -17.30
CA LEU A 238 -12.13 10.02 -16.64
C LEU A 238 -10.94 10.21 -17.57
N ALA A 239 -11.04 9.74 -18.83
CA ALA A 239 -9.97 9.88 -19.81
C ALA A 239 -9.65 11.36 -20.11
N ARG A 240 -10.67 12.21 -20.20
CA ARG A 240 -10.50 13.66 -20.39
C ARG A 240 -9.91 14.32 -19.16
N SER A 241 -10.42 14.02 -17.98
CA SER A 241 -9.88 14.56 -16.73
C SER A 241 -8.41 14.17 -16.50
N LEU A 242 -8.01 12.93 -16.83
CA LEU A 242 -6.61 12.50 -16.78
C LEU A 242 -5.74 13.22 -17.84
N ALA A 243 -6.29 13.52 -19.02
CA ALA A 243 -5.58 14.29 -20.05
C ALA A 243 -5.37 15.75 -19.63
N GLU A 244 -6.38 16.36 -19.02
CA GLU A 244 -6.32 17.73 -18.48
C GLU A 244 -5.32 17.83 -17.31
N LEU A 245 -5.23 16.80 -16.46
CA LEU A 245 -4.20 16.71 -15.42
C LEU A 245 -2.79 16.59 -15.99
N HIS A 246 -2.63 16.01 -17.19
CA HIS A 246 -1.39 16.05 -17.98
C HIS A 246 -1.25 17.37 -18.74
N GLU A 247 -1.91 18.46 -18.32
CA GLU A 247 -1.84 19.78 -18.99
C GLU A 247 -2.16 19.71 -20.50
N GLY A 248 -2.90 18.69 -20.91
CA GLY A 248 -3.25 18.40 -22.28
C GLY A 248 -4.75 18.39 -22.47
N ASN A 249 -5.21 17.72 -23.54
CA ASN A 249 -6.62 17.70 -23.88
C ASN A 249 -7.01 16.39 -24.58
N LEU A 250 -8.28 16.02 -24.46
CA LEU A 250 -8.89 14.90 -25.18
C LEU A 250 -10.20 15.40 -25.81
N ILE A 251 -10.21 15.47 -27.14
CA ILE A 251 -11.33 15.98 -27.93
C ILE A 251 -11.83 14.96 -28.94
N MET A 252 -13.01 15.21 -29.50
CA MET A 252 -13.51 14.49 -30.67
C MET A 252 -13.36 15.38 -31.91
N ASP A 253 -12.85 14.83 -33.00
CA ASP A 253 -12.69 15.54 -34.27
C ASP A 253 -14.04 15.93 -34.89
N ASP A 254 -14.07 17.10 -35.52
CA ASP A 254 -15.29 17.70 -36.02
C ASP A 254 -15.65 17.34 -37.46
N SER A 255 -14.75 16.66 -38.18
CA SER A 255 -14.84 16.44 -39.64
C SER A 255 -16.00 15.55 -40.13
N GLN A 256 -16.80 14.98 -39.22
CA GLN A 256 -17.99 14.12 -39.44
C GLN A 256 -17.81 12.85 -40.32
N LYS A 257 -16.62 12.58 -40.85
CA LYS A 257 -16.40 11.43 -41.76
C LYS A 257 -16.32 10.08 -41.04
N GLN A 258 -15.85 10.11 -39.81
CA GLN A 258 -15.68 8.96 -38.93
C GLN A 258 -15.64 9.46 -37.49
N ASN A 259 -15.84 8.59 -36.51
CA ASN A 259 -15.61 8.96 -35.13
C ASN A 259 -14.10 8.99 -34.90
N CYS A 260 -13.55 10.12 -34.49
CA CYS A 260 -12.13 10.17 -34.15
C CYS A 260 -11.90 10.94 -32.85
N PHE A 261 -11.24 10.28 -31.89
CA PHE A 261 -10.81 10.89 -30.64
C PHE A 261 -9.34 11.30 -30.76
N ILE A 262 -9.02 12.53 -30.37
CA ILE A 262 -7.67 13.09 -30.45
C ILE A 262 -7.23 13.45 -29.03
N LEU A 263 -6.21 12.74 -28.55
CA LEU A 263 -5.48 13.06 -27.33
C LEU A 263 -4.26 13.92 -27.70
N SER A 264 -4.05 15.03 -27.00
CA SER A 264 -2.89 15.91 -27.14
C SER A 264 -2.26 16.13 -25.77
N LEU A 265 -1.00 15.70 -25.58
CA LEU A 265 -0.27 15.88 -24.32
C LEU A 265 1.11 16.52 -24.59
N PRO A 266 1.64 17.36 -23.67
CA PRO A 266 2.96 17.95 -23.81
C PRO A 266 4.08 16.90 -23.63
N VAL A 267 5.25 17.18 -24.19
CA VAL A 267 6.42 16.29 -24.10
C VAL A 267 7.12 16.42 -22.73
N LYS A 268 7.08 17.59 -22.10
CA LYS A 268 7.75 17.87 -20.82
C LYS A 268 6.82 18.59 -19.85
N HIS A 269 6.90 18.20 -18.58
CA HIS A 269 6.28 18.90 -17.44
C HIS A 269 7.36 19.50 -16.54
N GLU A 270 7.08 20.67 -15.93
CA GLU A 270 8.04 21.42 -15.09
C GLU A 270 8.49 20.66 -13.83
N HIS A 271 7.76 19.62 -13.41
CA HIS A 271 8.05 18.78 -12.24
C HIS A 271 8.47 17.33 -12.57
N THR A 272 9.29 17.15 -13.62
CA THR A 272 9.79 15.81 -14.01
C THR A 272 10.86 15.31 -13.04
N ILE A 273 10.58 14.22 -12.31
CA ILE A 273 11.59 13.53 -11.49
C ILE A 273 12.31 12.52 -12.38
N ALA A 274 13.56 12.82 -12.74
CA ALA A 274 14.42 11.88 -13.46
C ALA A 274 14.87 10.74 -12.52
N ILE A 275 14.18 9.60 -12.56
CA ILE A 275 14.66 8.37 -11.92
C ILE A 275 15.61 7.68 -12.89
N SER A 276 16.91 7.67 -12.56
CA SER A 276 17.88 6.86 -13.29
C SER A 276 17.56 5.37 -13.08
N LYS A 277 17.46 4.62 -14.18
CA LYS A 277 17.28 3.17 -14.16
C LYS A 277 18.46 2.52 -13.44
N SER A 278 18.24 2.08 -12.20
CA SER A 278 19.01 0.96 -11.64
C SER A 278 18.21 -0.30 -11.93
N GLU A 279 18.68 -1.08 -12.90
CA GLU A 279 18.14 -2.40 -13.20
C GLU A 279 18.32 -3.32 -11.99
N ILE A 280 17.24 -3.51 -11.21
CA ILE A 280 17.18 -4.61 -10.26
C ILE A 280 16.94 -5.88 -11.06
N LYS A 281 18.01 -6.65 -11.28
CA LYS A 281 17.92 -8.03 -11.74
C LYS A 281 17.10 -8.84 -10.74
N LEU A 282 15.89 -9.22 -11.13
CA LEU A 282 15.15 -10.31 -10.50
C LEU A 282 15.98 -11.59 -10.68
N LYS A 283 16.51 -12.10 -9.56
CA LYS A 283 17.09 -13.45 -9.51
C LYS A 283 15.97 -14.47 -9.35
N GLU A 284 16.22 -15.60 -9.99
CA GLU A 284 15.34 -16.74 -10.29
C GLU A 284 14.68 -17.39 -9.08
N ASP A 285 13.55 -18.06 -9.39
CA ASP A 285 12.75 -18.96 -8.54
C ASP A 285 13.58 -19.90 -7.66
N PRO A 286 13.19 -20.10 -6.39
CA PRO A 286 13.43 -21.36 -5.71
C PRO A 286 12.33 -22.35 -6.11
N LYS A 287 12.79 -23.52 -6.59
CA LYS A 287 11.98 -24.71 -6.88
C LYS A 287 11.00 -25.03 -5.76
N GLU A 288 9.80 -25.41 -6.19
CA GLU A 288 8.74 -26.04 -5.39
C GLU A 288 9.29 -27.25 -4.63
N GLU A 289 9.17 -27.22 -3.30
CA GLU A 289 9.10 -28.43 -2.48
C GLU A 289 7.68 -28.58 -1.95
N ASP A 290 7.09 -29.72 -2.28
CA ASP A 290 5.75 -30.18 -1.92
C ASP A 290 5.53 -30.18 -0.39
N PRO A 291 4.53 -29.48 0.15
CA PRO A 291 4.25 -29.51 1.58
C PRO A 291 3.47 -30.79 1.92
N GLY A 292 4.22 -31.85 2.18
CA GLY A 292 3.73 -33.06 2.84
C GLY A 292 3.06 -32.73 4.18
N GLN A 293 1.80 -33.15 4.31
CA GLN A 293 0.98 -33.02 5.51
C GLN A 293 1.67 -33.59 6.75
N LEU A 294 1.97 -32.71 7.73
CA LEU A 294 2.20 -33.09 9.11
C LEU A 294 1.36 -32.19 10.01
N GLN A 295 0.30 -32.78 10.58
CA GLN A 295 -0.50 -32.17 11.65
C GLN A 295 0.41 -31.94 12.88
N GLN A 296 0.96 -30.73 13.02
CA GLN A 296 1.49 -30.23 14.28
C GLN A 296 0.60 -29.09 14.76
N LYS A 297 0.48 -28.94 16.10
CA LYS A 297 -0.25 -27.82 16.72
C LYS A 297 0.21 -26.49 16.11
N PRO A 298 -0.71 -25.53 15.88
CA PRO A 298 -0.35 -24.25 15.28
C PRO A 298 0.74 -23.56 16.12
N ARG A 299 1.90 -23.35 15.51
CA ARG A 299 3.11 -22.82 16.18
C ARG A 299 3.07 -21.31 16.37
N TYR A 300 2.28 -20.60 15.55
CA TYR A 300 2.23 -19.14 15.52
C TYR A 300 0.82 -18.62 15.82
N THR A 301 0.78 -17.53 16.59
CA THR A 301 -0.44 -16.79 16.90
C THR A 301 -0.54 -15.55 16.01
N VAL A 302 -1.61 -15.43 15.24
CA VAL A 302 -1.91 -14.29 14.37
C VAL A 302 -3.08 -13.51 14.96
N LEU A 303 -2.93 -12.20 15.12
CA LEU A 303 -4.01 -11.30 15.52
C LEU A 303 -4.65 -10.70 14.27
N ILE A 304 -5.96 -10.86 14.12
CA ILE A 304 -6.75 -10.24 13.05
C ILE A 304 -7.53 -9.08 13.64
N VAL A 305 -7.37 -7.89 13.06
CA VAL A 305 -8.06 -6.66 13.47
C VAL A 305 -8.92 -6.18 12.32
N GLU A 306 -10.24 -6.27 12.48
CA GLU A 306 -11.22 -5.93 11.43
C GLU A 306 -12.56 -5.60 12.10
N ASP A 307 -13.14 -4.46 11.78
CA ASP A 307 -14.39 -3.97 12.36
C ASP A 307 -15.63 -4.65 11.75
N ASN A 308 -15.54 -5.07 10.49
CA ASN A 308 -16.59 -5.83 9.84
C ASN A 308 -16.58 -7.31 10.31
N VAL A 309 -17.61 -7.70 11.05
CA VAL A 309 -17.76 -9.03 11.64
C VAL A 309 -17.71 -10.16 10.61
N GLU A 310 -18.30 -9.98 9.42
CA GLU A 310 -18.30 -10.99 8.37
C GLU A 310 -16.92 -11.16 7.75
N MET A 311 -16.22 -10.04 7.52
CA MET A 311 -14.85 -10.02 7.02
C MET A 311 -13.88 -10.63 8.02
N LEU A 312 -14.01 -10.29 9.31
CA LEU A 312 -13.25 -10.89 10.39
C LEU A 312 -13.45 -12.41 10.41
N ALA A 313 -14.70 -12.88 10.42
CA ALA A 313 -15.03 -14.30 10.40
C ALA A 313 -14.49 -15.00 9.15
N PHE A 314 -14.52 -14.33 8.00
CA PHE A 314 -13.96 -14.85 6.76
C PHE A 314 -12.44 -15.05 6.85
N VAL A 315 -11.67 -14.03 7.27
CA VAL A 315 -10.21 -14.13 7.38
C VAL A 315 -9.81 -15.15 8.44
N VAL A 316 -10.51 -15.18 9.59
CA VAL A 316 -10.34 -16.21 10.64
C VAL A 316 -10.50 -17.61 10.06
N ARG A 317 -11.57 -17.85 9.28
CA ARG A 317 -11.81 -19.16 8.64
C ARG A 317 -10.70 -19.55 7.66
N GLN A 318 -10.10 -18.58 6.96
CA GLN A 318 -9.03 -18.88 6.00
C GLN A 318 -7.68 -19.17 6.65
N LEU A 319 -7.37 -18.55 7.80
CA LEU A 319 -6.06 -18.65 8.45
C LEU A 319 -6.02 -19.66 9.62
N SER A 320 -7.15 -19.93 10.27
CA SER A 320 -7.26 -20.88 11.39
C SER A 320 -6.81 -22.33 11.11
N PRO A 321 -6.81 -22.87 9.88
CA PRO A 321 -6.27 -24.22 9.64
C PRO A 321 -4.77 -24.35 9.92
N VAL A 322 -4.02 -23.23 9.89
CA VAL A 322 -2.55 -23.22 10.00
C VAL A 322 -2.07 -22.48 11.26
N TYR A 323 -2.84 -21.50 11.74
CA TYR A 323 -2.41 -20.59 12.81
C TYR A 323 -3.42 -20.54 13.97
N GLN A 324 -2.93 -20.21 15.17
CA GLN A 324 -3.81 -19.82 16.27
C GLN A 324 -4.25 -18.38 16.02
N ILE A 325 -5.56 -18.12 16.05
CA ILE A 325 -6.10 -16.80 15.70
C ILE A 325 -6.62 -16.10 16.96
N LEU A 326 -6.19 -14.87 17.15
CA LEU A 326 -6.80 -13.90 18.06
C LEU A 326 -7.52 -12.85 17.22
N THR A 327 -8.55 -12.22 17.77
CA THR A 327 -9.39 -11.26 17.04
C THR A 327 -9.56 -9.98 17.84
N ALA A 328 -9.65 -8.86 17.12
CA ALA A 328 -10.05 -7.56 17.65
C ALA A 328 -10.87 -6.82 16.59
N THR A 329 -11.72 -5.90 17.02
CA THR A 329 -12.63 -5.13 16.15
C THR A 329 -12.13 -3.72 15.83
N ASN A 330 -11.09 -3.26 16.52
CA ASN A 330 -10.41 -1.98 16.27
C ASN A 330 -9.00 -1.96 16.88
N GLY A 331 -8.22 -0.89 16.62
CA GLY A 331 -6.87 -0.74 17.15
C GLY A 331 -6.76 -0.68 18.67
N VAL A 332 -7.75 -0.12 19.37
CA VAL A 332 -7.76 -0.03 20.83
C VAL A 332 -7.91 -1.43 21.45
N GLU A 333 -8.81 -2.24 20.92
CA GLU A 333 -8.98 -3.62 21.35
C GLU A 333 -7.76 -4.48 21.00
N ALA A 334 -7.15 -4.26 19.83
CA ALA A 334 -5.92 -4.94 19.43
C ALA A 334 -4.79 -4.72 20.44
N LEU A 335 -4.59 -3.49 20.93
CA LEU A 335 -3.60 -3.19 21.96
C LEU A 335 -3.89 -3.92 23.28
N LYS A 336 -5.16 -4.00 23.70
CA LYS A 336 -5.54 -4.79 24.89
C LYS A 336 -5.25 -6.28 24.73
N VAL A 337 -5.46 -6.83 23.53
CA VAL A 337 -5.13 -8.23 23.24
C VAL A 337 -3.61 -8.47 23.37
N LEU A 338 -2.79 -7.54 22.87
CA LEU A 338 -1.32 -7.61 22.94
C LEU A 338 -0.76 -7.54 24.37
N GLU A 339 -1.47 -6.90 25.30
CA GLU A 339 -1.05 -6.86 26.72
C GLU A 339 -1.06 -8.25 27.37
N GLY A 340 -2.04 -9.09 27.02
CA GLY A 340 -2.28 -10.40 27.65
C GLY A 340 -1.74 -11.61 26.87
N HIS A 341 -1.37 -11.44 25.59
CA HIS A 341 -1.06 -12.56 24.69
C HIS A 341 0.22 -12.33 23.90
N THR A 342 0.90 -13.42 23.55
CA THR A 342 2.02 -13.39 22.61
C THR A 342 1.49 -13.50 21.18
N VAL A 343 1.69 -12.47 20.38
CA VAL A 343 1.29 -12.40 18.97
C VAL A 343 2.54 -12.40 18.09
N ASN A 344 2.53 -13.19 17.02
CA ASN A 344 3.65 -13.33 16.09
C ASN A 344 3.48 -12.52 14.80
N LEU A 345 2.24 -12.17 14.43
CA LEU A 345 1.93 -11.34 13.26
C LEU A 345 0.54 -10.70 13.45
N ILE A 346 0.37 -9.50 12.93
CA ILE A 346 -0.92 -8.77 12.94
C ILE A 346 -1.38 -8.58 11.49
N VAL A 347 -2.64 -8.91 11.23
CA VAL A 347 -3.35 -8.54 9.99
C VAL A 347 -4.42 -7.55 10.39
N SER A 348 -4.33 -6.31 9.91
CA SER A 348 -5.26 -5.24 10.30
C SER A 348 -5.88 -4.58 9.08
N ASP A 349 -7.18 -4.27 9.14
CA ASP A 349 -7.74 -3.27 8.24
C ASP A 349 -7.17 -1.88 8.54
N ILE A 350 -7.18 -1.00 7.55
CA ILE A 350 -6.80 0.41 7.74
C ILE A 350 -7.98 1.21 8.29
N MET A 351 -9.18 1.05 7.73
CA MET A 351 -10.33 1.91 8.07
C MET A 351 -11.15 1.26 9.17
N MET A 352 -10.91 1.64 10.42
CA MET A 352 -11.62 1.11 11.60
C MET A 352 -12.03 2.25 12.55
N PRO A 353 -13.10 2.08 13.36
CA PRO A 353 -13.50 3.08 14.35
C PRO A 353 -12.50 3.16 15.51
N GLU A 354 -12.57 4.25 16.27
CA GLU A 354 -11.74 4.57 17.44
C GLU A 354 -10.24 4.76 17.13
N MET A 355 -9.56 3.71 16.69
CA MET A 355 -8.16 3.72 16.30
C MET A 355 -8.03 2.95 14.98
N ASP A 356 -7.55 3.66 13.97
CA ASP A 356 -7.37 3.13 12.62
C ASP A 356 -6.11 2.25 12.50
N GLY A 357 -5.96 1.52 11.40
CA GLY A 357 -4.85 0.58 11.22
C GLY A 357 -3.49 1.24 11.05
N LEU A 358 -3.44 2.50 10.57
CA LEU A 358 -2.18 3.25 10.46
C LEU A 358 -1.74 3.73 11.84
N GLU A 359 -2.66 4.28 12.64
CA GLU A 359 -2.41 4.67 14.02
C GLU A 359 -1.99 3.46 14.88
N LEU A 360 -2.68 2.32 14.72
CA LEU A 360 -2.30 1.06 15.35
C LEU A 360 -0.88 0.64 14.96
N CYS A 361 -0.54 0.71 13.67
CA CYS A 361 0.78 0.38 13.16
C CYS A 361 1.85 1.27 13.79
N ASP A 362 1.65 2.59 13.74
CA ASP A 362 2.57 3.57 14.33
C ASP A 362 2.76 3.33 15.83
N ARG A 363 1.67 3.05 16.56
CA ARG A 363 1.71 2.77 18.00
C ARG A 363 2.53 1.52 18.32
N ILE A 364 2.30 0.45 17.56
CA ILE A 364 3.02 -0.83 17.75
C ILE A 364 4.50 -0.67 17.39
N LYS A 365 4.81 -0.04 16.26
CA LYS A 365 6.20 0.16 15.81
C LYS A 365 6.97 1.14 16.69
N SER A 366 6.28 2.04 17.39
CA SER A 366 6.87 2.97 18.36
C SER A 366 7.01 2.39 19.76
N ASP A 367 6.26 1.34 20.10
CA ASP A 367 6.32 0.69 21.41
C ASP A 367 7.39 -0.40 21.42
N LEU A 368 8.37 -0.27 22.30
CA LEU A 368 9.47 -1.22 22.42
C LEU A 368 8.97 -2.64 22.70
N ASP A 369 7.87 -2.81 23.42
CA ASP A 369 7.33 -4.15 23.75
C ASP A 369 6.70 -4.86 22.55
N TYR A 370 6.34 -4.14 21.47
CA TYR A 370 5.61 -4.69 20.32
C TYR A 370 6.24 -4.41 18.95
N SER A 371 7.25 -3.54 18.87
CA SER A 371 7.85 -3.04 17.61
C SER A 371 8.35 -4.12 16.64
N HIS A 372 8.69 -5.28 17.19
CA HIS A 372 9.22 -6.45 16.48
C HIS A 372 8.13 -7.29 15.79
N ILE A 373 6.86 -7.04 16.09
CA ILE A 373 5.75 -7.81 15.52
C ILE A 373 5.50 -7.32 14.08
N PRO A 374 5.52 -8.21 13.08
CA PRO A 374 5.21 -7.84 11.70
C PRO A 374 3.72 -7.51 11.54
N ILE A 375 3.43 -6.47 10.75
CA ILE A 375 2.07 -5.98 10.48
C ILE A 375 1.78 -6.02 8.98
N VAL A 376 0.68 -6.68 8.62
CA VAL A 376 0.10 -6.69 7.28
C VAL A 376 -1.14 -5.81 7.30
N LEU A 377 -1.14 -4.74 6.50
CA LEU A 377 -2.30 -3.85 6.38
C LEU A 377 -3.15 -4.22 5.16
N LEU A 378 -4.43 -4.45 5.39
CA LEU A 378 -5.45 -4.60 4.37
C LEU A 378 -5.98 -3.21 4.03
N THR A 379 -5.95 -2.83 2.75
CA THR A 379 -6.25 -1.46 2.34
C THR A 379 -7.29 -1.38 1.22
N ALA A 380 -8.21 -0.43 1.36
CA ALA A 380 -9.08 0.04 0.28
C ALA A 380 -8.43 1.17 -0.56
N LYS A 381 -7.31 1.76 -0.10
CA LYS A 381 -6.66 2.87 -0.80
C LYS A 381 -5.61 2.32 -1.78
N THR A 382 -5.84 2.55 -3.07
CA THR A 382 -4.99 2.05 -4.18
C THR A 382 -3.93 3.05 -4.63
N THR A 383 -3.94 4.29 -4.14
CA THR A 383 -3.00 5.32 -4.62
C THR A 383 -1.58 5.00 -4.17
N LEU A 384 -0.62 5.26 -5.06
CA LEU A 384 0.80 5.13 -4.76
C LEU A 384 1.17 5.97 -3.52
N GLN A 385 0.58 7.15 -3.36
CA GLN A 385 0.79 7.99 -2.18
C GLN A 385 0.31 7.32 -0.88
N SER A 386 -0.86 6.69 -0.86
CA SER A 386 -1.32 5.94 0.33
C SER A 386 -0.48 4.70 0.59
N LYS A 387 0.07 4.05 -0.44
CA LYS A 387 1.07 2.97 -0.26
C LYS A 387 2.39 3.50 0.30
N ILE A 388 2.83 4.68 -0.15
CA ILE A 388 4.04 5.35 0.35
C ILE A 388 3.85 5.76 1.81
N ASP A 389 2.72 6.39 2.14
CA ASP A 389 2.41 6.84 3.50
C ASP A 389 2.26 5.65 4.44
N GLY A 390 1.69 4.55 3.94
CA GLY A 390 1.70 3.28 4.64
C GLY A 390 3.11 2.69 4.83
N LEU A 391 3.95 2.62 3.80
CA LEU A 391 5.31 2.11 3.99
C LEU A 391 6.12 2.98 4.97
N LYS A 392 5.82 4.28 5.03
CA LYS A 392 6.39 5.20 6.04
C LYS A 392 5.89 4.92 7.46
N SER A 393 4.69 4.36 7.65
CA SER A 393 4.16 3.97 8.97
C SER A 393 4.82 2.71 9.55
N GLY A 394 5.73 2.08 8.79
CA GLY A 394 6.53 0.96 9.25
C GLY A 394 5.88 -0.42 9.13
N ALA A 395 4.75 -0.55 8.41
CA ALA A 395 4.14 -1.85 8.15
C ALA A 395 4.99 -2.70 7.19
N ASP A 396 4.94 -4.02 7.37
CA ASP A 396 5.78 -4.98 6.67
C ASP A 396 5.20 -5.42 5.33
N ALA A 397 3.86 -5.35 5.17
CA ALA A 397 3.19 -5.61 3.91
C ALA A 397 1.86 -4.86 3.77
N TYR A 398 1.50 -4.59 2.51
CA TYR A 398 0.23 -3.97 2.11
C TYR A 398 -0.51 -4.88 1.14
N ILE A 399 -1.79 -5.13 1.42
CA ILE A 399 -2.65 -5.97 0.59
C ILE A 399 -3.94 -5.22 0.24
N GLU A 400 -4.18 -5.01 -1.05
CA GLU A 400 -5.36 -4.28 -1.53
C GLU A 400 -6.62 -5.15 -1.45
N LYS A 401 -7.70 -4.61 -0.90
CA LYS A 401 -9.04 -5.19 -0.99
C LYS A 401 -9.64 -4.86 -2.38
N PRO A 402 -10.35 -5.79 -3.04
CA PRO A 402 -10.49 -7.20 -2.70
C PRO A 402 -9.19 -7.96 -2.99
N PHE A 403 -8.81 -8.83 -2.06
CA PHE A 403 -7.58 -9.59 -2.14
C PHE A 403 -7.81 -11.06 -2.47
N SER A 404 -6.80 -11.67 -3.08
CA SER A 404 -6.69 -13.12 -3.17
C SER A 404 -6.36 -13.72 -1.80
N VAL A 405 -7.10 -14.74 -1.39
CA VAL A 405 -6.83 -15.48 -0.15
C VAL A 405 -5.47 -16.15 -0.19
N GLU A 406 -5.09 -16.66 -1.36
CA GLU A 406 -3.80 -17.30 -1.57
C GLU A 406 -2.67 -16.29 -1.38
N TYR A 407 -2.81 -15.09 -1.95
CA TYR A 407 -1.84 -14.01 -1.76
C TYR A 407 -1.68 -13.66 -0.28
N LEU A 408 -2.78 -13.48 0.46
CA LEU A 408 -2.73 -13.23 1.90
C LEU A 408 -2.00 -14.35 2.67
N LYS A 409 -2.32 -15.61 2.37
CA LYS A 409 -1.67 -16.78 3.01
C LYS A 409 -0.17 -16.81 2.75
N VAL A 410 0.24 -16.59 1.50
CA VAL A 410 1.66 -16.57 1.12
C VAL A 410 2.38 -15.40 1.78
N SER A 411 1.79 -14.20 1.83
CA SER A 411 2.38 -13.05 2.51
C SER A 411 2.60 -13.31 4.01
N VAL A 412 1.58 -13.85 4.69
CA VAL A 412 1.68 -14.21 6.13
C VAL A 412 2.75 -15.29 6.35
N ALA A 413 2.73 -16.35 5.53
CA ALA A 413 3.71 -17.43 5.63
C ALA A 413 5.15 -16.95 5.40
N ASN A 414 5.36 -16.08 4.40
CA ASN A 414 6.68 -15.53 4.09
C ASN A 414 7.22 -14.65 5.22
N LEU A 415 6.40 -13.77 5.79
CA LEU A 415 6.82 -12.93 6.92
C LEU A 415 7.22 -13.78 8.13
N LEU A 416 6.44 -14.81 8.46
CA LEU A 416 6.75 -15.72 9.56
C LEU A 416 7.99 -16.59 9.27
N SER A 417 8.12 -17.12 8.04
CA SER A 417 9.27 -17.96 7.65
C SER A 417 10.58 -17.17 7.60
N ASN A 418 10.55 -15.93 7.10
CA ASN A 418 11.72 -15.07 7.10
C ASN A 418 12.20 -14.79 8.53
N HIS A 419 11.27 -14.58 9.44
CA HIS A 419 11.58 -14.42 10.86
C HIS A 419 12.23 -15.70 11.42
N GLU A 420 11.68 -16.88 11.14
CA GLU A 420 12.24 -18.16 11.60
C GLU A 420 13.64 -18.44 11.04
N LYS A 421 13.89 -18.15 9.75
CA LYS A 421 15.20 -18.34 9.12
C LYS A 421 16.28 -17.47 9.74
N LEU A 422 15.95 -16.21 10.06
CA LEU A 422 16.87 -15.31 10.77
C LEU A 422 17.21 -15.87 12.15
N HIS A 423 16.21 -16.36 12.90
CA HIS A 423 16.43 -17.00 14.20
C HIS A 423 17.31 -18.24 14.13
N ALA A 424 17.01 -19.15 13.21
CA ALA A 424 17.76 -20.39 13.04
C ALA A 424 19.23 -20.12 12.71
N ALA A 425 19.50 -19.13 11.84
CA ALA A 425 20.86 -18.71 11.51
C ALA A 425 21.61 -18.17 12.74
N PHE A 426 20.96 -17.32 13.56
CA PHE A 426 21.57 -16.74 14.77
C PHE A 426 21.82 -17.77 15.87
N ALA A 427 20.88 -18.70 16.08
CA ALA A 427 20.98 -19.70 17.14
C ALA A 427 22.12 -20.71 16.89
N HIS A 428 22.37 -21.08 15.63
CA HIS A 428 23.32 -22.14 15.29
C HIS A 428 24.70 -21.64 14.85
N SER A 429 24.85 -20.36 14.50
CA SER A 429 26.16 -19.80 14.12
C SER A 429 26.83 -19.05 15.28
N PRO A 430 28.02 -19.49 15.74
CA PRO A 430 28.73 -18.85 16.84
C PRO A 430 29.19 -17.41 16.54
N PHE A 431 29.29 -17.05 15.26
CA PHE A 431 29.94 -15.81 14.81
C PHE A 431 28.96 -14.76 14.27
N ILE A 432 27.66 -15.06 14.22
CA ILE A 432 26.65 -14.07 13.85
C ILE A 432 26.38 -13.16 15.06
N GLN A 433 26.60 -11.85 14.85
CA GLN A 433 26.37 -10.83 15.86
C GLN A 433 24.88 -10.61 16.10
N THR A 434 24.49 -10.38 17.35
CA THR A 434 23.10 -10.16 17.78
C THR A 434 22.43 -9.02 17.04
N ASN A 435 23.16 -7.95 16.69
CA ASN A 435 22.60 -6.79 16.01
C ASN A 435 22.04 -7.12 14.60
N SER A 436 22.46 -8.21 13.98
CA SER A 436 21.92 -8.67 12.69
C SER A 436 20.48 -9.21 12.78
N MET A 437 19.94 -9.40 13.98
CA MET A 437 18.57 -9.84 14.25
C MET A 437 17.56 -8.69 14.35
N ALA A 438 18.04 -7.44 14.33
CA ALA A 438 17.17 -6.28 14.47
C ALA A 438 16.32 -6.05 13.22
N MET A 439 14.99 -6.01 13.39
CA MET A 439 14.05 -5.65 12.32
C MET A 439 13.76 -4.14 12.29
N THR A 440 13.93 -3.47 13.43
CA THR A 440 13.79 -2.01 13.57
C THR A 440 15.04 -1.41 14.21
N LYS A 441 15.24 -0.09 14.02
CA LYS A 441 16.32 0.65 14.72
C LYS A 441 16.19 0.58 16.24
N ALA A 442 14.95 0.51 16.76
CA ALA A 442 14.69 0.32 18.18
C ALA A 442 15.18 -1.05 18.64
N ASP A 443 14.93 -2.11 17.86
CA ASP A 443 15.42 -3.46 18.16
C ASP A 443 16.95 -3.53 18.10
N GLU A 444 17.57 -2.84 17.14
CA GLU A 444 19.04 -2.79 17.02
C GLU A 444 19.67 -2.17 18.27
N THR A 445 19.10 -1.06 18.73
CA THR A 445 19.55 -0.38 19.94
C THR A 445 19.34 -1.27 21.16
N PHE A 446 18.17 -1.89 21.28
CA PHE A 446 17.85 -2.81 22.36
C PHE A 446 18.81 -4.01 22.41
N LEU A 447 19.04 -4.68 21.27
CA LEU A 447 19.92 -5.85 21.19
C LEU A 447 21.38 -5.49 21.48
N LYS A 448 21.83 -4.30 21.07
CA LYS A 448 23.16 -3.79 21.42
C LYS A 448 23.31 -3.64 22.92
N THR A 449 22.38 -2.94 23.57
CA THR A 449 22.39 -2.78 25.03
C THR A 449 22.27 -4.13 25.75
N LEU A 450 21.48 -5.05 25.20
CA LEU A 450 21.30 -6.40 25.74
C LEU A 450 22.60 -7.18 25.73
N ASN A 451 23.34 -7.11 24.62
CA ASN A 451 24.65 -7.72 24.52
C ASN A 451 25.65 -7.07 25.48
N GLU A 452 25.70 -5.73 25.57
CA GLU A 452 26.58 -5.01 26.50
C GLU A 452 26.34 -5.41 27.96
N VAL A 453 25.08 -5.51 28.38
CA VAL A 453 24.68 -5.94 29.73
C VAL A 453 25.12 -7.38 30.01
N ILE A 454 24.96 -8.30 29.07
CA ILE A 454 25.37 -9.70 29.24
C ILE A 454 26.90 -9.82 29.26
N VAL A 455 27.60 -9.11 28.40
CA VAL A 455 29.07 -9.11 28.36
C VAL A 455 29.65 -8.56 29.67
N ALA A 456 29.08 -7.49 30.21
CA ALA A 456 29.50 -6.94 31.50
C ALA A 456 29.28 -7.92 32.68
N ASN A 457 28.30 -8.82 32.57
CA ASN A 457 27.94 -9.79 33.60
C ASN A 457 28.30 -11.24 33.23
N MET A 458 29.17 -11.45 32.23
CA MET A 458 29.43 -12.75 31.61
C MET A 458 29.99 -13.78 32.62
N GLN A 459 30.84 -13.33 33.55
CA GLN A 459 31.48 -14.18 34.55
C GLN A 459 30.57 -14.49 35.75
N ASN A 460 29.49 -13.74 35.96
CA ASN A 460 28.62 -13.88 37.13
C ASN A 460 27.63 -15.05 36.94
N PRO A 461 27.79 -16.20 37.62
CA PRO A 461 26.93 -17.36 37.39
C PRO A 461 25.48 -17.15 37.81
N ASP A 462 25.25 -16.25 38.77
CA ASP A 462 23.93 -15.97 39.36
C ASP A 462 23.14 -14.91 38.59
N PHE A 463 23.74 -14.30 37.55
CA PHE A 463 23.08 -13.29 36.71
C PHE A 463 21.80 -13.84 36.09
N CYS A 464 20.68 -13.19 36.41
CA CYS A 464 19.35 -13.67 36.05
C CYS A 464 18.48 -12.58 35.40
N LEU A 465 17.26 -12.96 35.03
CA LEU A 465 16.29 -12.04 34.42
C LEU A 465 15.95 -10.83 35.31
N ASP A 466 15.91 -10.99 36.63
CA ASP A 466 15.55 -9.89 37.54
C ASP A 466 16.67 -8.82 37.58
N ASP A 467 17.93 -9.24 37.47
CA ASP A 467 19.08 -8.33 37.33
C ASP A 467 19.03 -7.58 36.00
N MET A 468 18.75 -8.30 34.91
CA MET A 468 18.59 -7.69 33.58
C MET A 468 17.44 -6.68 33.57
N ALA A 469 16.28 -7.02 34.11
CA ALA A 469 15.11 -6.16 34.14
C ALA A 469 15.41 -4.84 34.86
N SER A 470 16.16 -4.91 35.97
CA SER A 470 16.62 -3.75 36.73
C SER A 470 17.57 -2.87 35.92
N LEU A 471 18.53 -3.45 35.19
CA LEU A 471 19.47 -2.72 34.33
C LEU A 471 18.78 -2.06 33.12
N PHE A 472 17.71 -2.67 32.62
CA PHE A 472 16.92 -2.15 31.50
C PHE A 472 15.85 -1.13 31.91
N ASN A 473 15.59 -0.94 33.21
CA ASN A 473 14.43 -0.21 33.73
C ASN A 473 13.10 -0.71 33.13
N MET A 474 13.00 -2.02 32.93
CA MET A 474 11.81 -2.67 32.35
C MET A 474 11.18 -3.61 33.38
N SER A 475 9.87 -3.84 33.25
CA SER A 475 9.24 -4.92 34.00
C SER A 475 9.77 -6.28 33.55
N ARG A 476 9.81 -7.27 34.46
CA ARG A 476 10.21 -8.65 34.15
C ARG A 476 9.43 -9.23 32.96
N SER A 477 8.13 -8.94 32.91
CA SER A 477 7.21 -9.37 31.84
C SER A 477 7.54 -8.70 30.51
N SER A 478 7.75 -7.39 30.49
CA SER A 478 8.11 -6.62 29.29
C SER A 478 9.43 -7.10 28.69
N LEU A 479 10.46 -7.26 29.54
CA LEU A 479 11.78 -7.72 29.08
C LEU A 479 11.71 -9.14 28.51
N ASN A 480 10.99 -10.05 29.18
CA ASN A 480 10.81 -11.41 28.68
C ASN A 480 10.04 -11.42 27.34
N ARG A 481 8.95 -10.64 27.23
CA ARG A 481 8.19 -10.51 25.98
C ARG A 481 9.06 -9.96 24.86
N LYS A 482 9.88 -8.94 25.13
CA LYS A 482 10.77 -8.34 24.14
C LYS A 482 11.84 -9.32 23.65
N ILE A 483 12.52 -10.01 24.56
CA ILE A 483 13.54 -11.00 24.22
C ILE A 483 12.90 -12.17 23.46
N LYS A 484 11.78 -12.69 23.93
CA LYS A 484 11.06 -13.78 23.25
C LYS A 484 10.54 -13.34 21.88
N GLY A 485 10.11 -12.10 21.73
CA GLY A 485 9.61 -11.54 20.48
C GLY A 485 10.71 -11.35 19.43
N VAL A 486 11.86 -10.82 19.84
CA VAL A 486 12.97 -10.46 18.94
C VAL A 486 13.94 -11.64 18.70
N LEU A 487 14.01 -12.61 19.62
CA LEU A 487 14.99 -13.71 19.59
C LEU A 487 14.36 -15.12 19.67
N ASP A 488 13.03 -15.24 19.78
CA ASP A 488 12.28 -16.50 19.93
C ASP A 488 12.83 -17.44 21.03
N MET A 489 13.36 -16.85 22.10
CA MET A 489 13.97 -17.58 23.21
C MET A 489 13.71 -16.92 24.56
N THR A 490 13.87 -17.68 25.63
CA THR A 490 13.76 -17.11 26.98
C THR A 490 15.03 -16.33 27.33
N PRO A 491 14.96 -15.34 28.23
CA PRO A 491 16.14 -14.58 28.65
C PRO A 491 17.28 -15.46 29.18
N ASN A 492 16.95 -16.52 29.93
CA ASN A 492 17.94 -17.47 30.45
C ASN A 492 18.57 -18.30 29.33
N ASP A 493 17.80 -18.67 28.30
CA ASP A 493 18.33 -19.38 27.14
C ASP A 493 19.27 -18.48 26.33
N TYR A 494 18.94 -17.19 26.23
CA TYR A 494 19.77 -16.20 25.56
C TYR A 494 21.10 -15.95 26.30
N ILE A 495 21.07 -15.72 27.62
CA ILE A 495 22.31 -15.60 28.44
C ILE A 495 23.20 -16.82 28.21
N ARG A 496 22.60 -18.02 28.26
CA ARG A 496 23.32 -19.27 28.05
C ARG A 496 23.92 -19.35 26.65
N LEU A 497 23.20 -18.94 25.61
CA LEU A 497 23.71 -18.91 24.24
C LEU A 497 24.91 -17.96 24.10
N GLU A 498 24.82 -16.73 24.63
CA GLU A 498 25.92 -15.76 24.56
C GLU A 498 27.17 -16.23 25.31
N ARG A 499 27.00 -16.85 26.49
CA ARG A 499 28.10 -17.50 27.20
C ARG A 499 28.78 -18.59 26.37
N LEU A 500 27.99 -19.42 25.68
CA LEU A 500 28.51 -20.48 24.80
C LEU A 500 29.21 -19.90 23.56
N LYS A 501 28.69 -18.83 22.95
CA LYS A 501 29.34 -18.12 21.84
C LYS A 501 30.68 -17.52 22.27
N LYS A 502 30.73 -16.88 23.45
CA LYS A 502 31.98 -16.35 23.99
C LYS A 502 32.98 -17.45 24.30
N ALA A 503 32.52 -18.59 24.81
CA ALA A 503 33.38 -19.76 25.03
C ALA A 503 33.96 -20.29 23.72
N ALA A 504 33.15 -20.38 22.65
CA ALA A 504 33.62 -20.77 21.33
C ALA A 504 34.70 -19.82 20.79
N GLN A 505 34.54 -18.51 21.01
CA GLN A 505 35.57 -17.52 20.65
C GLN A 505 36.89 -17.77 21.39
N LEU A 506 36.85 -17.89 22.72
CA LEU A 506 38.03 -18.13 23.56
C LEU A 506 38.73 -19.46 23.23
N LEU A 507 37.96 -20.50 22.92
CA LEU A 507 38.49 -21.80 22.50
C LEU A 507 39.21 -21.73 21.14
N ARG A 508 38.74 -20.87 20.22
CA ARG A 508 39.38 -20.65 18.91
C ARG A 508 40.67 -19.83 19.02
N GLU A 509 40.73 -18.90 19.97
CA GLU A 509 41.93 -18.12 20.26
C GLU A 509 43.06 -19.00 20.86
N GLY A 510 42.70 -20.12 21.49
CA GLY A 510 43.65 -21.17 21.89
C GLY A 510 44.47 -20.88 23.15
N GLU A 511 44.20 -19.77 23.85
CA GLU A 511 45.00 -19.31 24.99
C GLU A 511 44.58 -19.90 26.36
N CYS A 512 43.42 -20.55 26.44
CA CYS A 512 42.85 -21.05 27.71
C CYS A 512 42.40 -22.51 27.60
N LYS A 513 42.52 -23.28 28.70
CA LYS A 513 42.00 -24.66 28.76
C LYS A 513 40.48 -24.66 28.84
N VAL A 514 39.84 -25.73 28.36
CA VAL A 514 38.36 -25.90 28.37
C VAL A 514 37.74 -25.64 29.75
N ASN A 515 38.39 -26.09 30.83
CA ASN A 515 37.92 -25.86 32.20
C ASN A 515 38.03 -24.39 32.63
N GLU A 516 39.07 -23.67 32.19
CA GLU A 516 39.25 -22.24 32.48
C GLU A 516 38.19 -21.42 31.73
N VAL A 517 37.99 -21.74 30.44
CA VAL A 517 36.95 -21.10 29.61
C VAL A 517 35.56 -21.25 30.24
N CYS A 518 35.22 -22.44 30.76
CA CYS A 518 33.95 -22.69 31.46
C CYS A 518 33.68 -21.66 32.57
N TYR A 519 34.64 -21.40 33.44
CA TYR A 519 34.47 -20.44 34.54
C TYR A 519 34.53 -18.99 34.04
N MET A 520 35.35 -18.69 33.04
CA MET A 520 35.43 -17.35 32.43
C MET A 520 34.13 -16.90 31.76
N VAL A 521 33.28 -17.84 31.34
CA VAL A 521 31.95 -17.56 30.78
C VAL A 521 30.81 -17.80 31.78
N GLY A 522 31.11 -17.91 33.08
CA GLY A 522 30.09 -17.93 34.14
C GLY A 522 29.30 -19.24 34.26
N PHE A 523 29.88 -20.38 33.84
CA PHE A 523 29.30 -21.70 34.15
C PHE A 523 29.86 -22.24 35.47
N ASN A 524 28.97 -22.76 36.33
CA ASN A 524 29.35 -23.32 37.63
C ASN A 524 30.01 -24.70 37.57
N THR A 525 29.76 -25.50 36.53
CA THR A 525 30.34 -26.85 36.41
C THR A 525 30.78 -27.18 34.97
N PRO A 526 32.01 -27.71 34.77
CA PRO A 526 32.50 -28.12 33.45
C PRO A 526 31.64 -29.19 32.75
N SER A 527 31.01 -30.08 33.52
CA SER A 527 30.13 -31.14 33.00
C SER A 527 28.86 -30.55 32.37
N TYR A 528 28.24 -29.55 33.02
CA TYR A 528 27.06 -28.87 32.49
C TYR A 528 27.41 -28.01 31.28
N PHE A 529 28.53 -27.29 31.33
CA PHE A 529 29.05 -26.52 30.20
C PHE A 529 29.25 -27.40 28.96
N THR A 530 29.93 -28.53 29.10
CA THR A 530 30.21 -29.46 27.99
C THR A 530 28.91 -29.98 27.34
N LYS A 531 27.92 -30.35 28.16
CA LYS A 531 26.60 -30.81 27.67
C LYS A 531 25.85 -29.70 26.92
N CYS A 532 25.86 -28.49 27.45
CA CYS A 532 25.22 -27.33 26.82
C CYS A 532 25.91 -26.94 25.50
N PHE A 533 27.23 -26.92 25.47
CA PHE A 533 28.03 -26.60 24.28
C PHE A 533 27.80 -27.61 23.16
N GLN A 534 27.85 -28.91 23.48
CA GLN A 534 27.58 -29.97 22.52
C GLN A 534 26.14 -29.93 22.00
N LYS A 535 25.16 -29.64 22.87
CA LYS A 535 23.77 -29.49 22.46
C LYS A 535 23.57 -28.31 21.49
N GLN A 536 24.30 -27.21 21.70
CA GLN A 536 24.15 -25.98 20.90
C GLN A 536 24.85 -26.07 19.54
N PHE A 537 26.11 -26.53 19.53
CA PHE A 537 26.97 -26.49 18.34
C PHE A 537 27.22 -27.85 17.70
N GLY A 538 26.69 -28.94 18.27
CA GLY A 538 26.83 -30.31 17.74
C GLY A 538 28.20 -30.96 17.98
N ILE A 539 29.18 -30.22 18.51
CA ILE A 539 30.56 -30.69 18.73
C ILE A 539 31.00 -30.44 20.18
N LEU A 540 31.93 -31.26 20.68
CA LEU A 540 32.46 -31.09 22.03
C LEU A 540 33.41 -29.89 22.10
N PRO A 541 33.47 -29.15 23.24
CA PRO A 541 34.37 -28.01 23.40
C PRO A 541 35.84 -28.32 23.09
N LYS A 542 36.31 -29.52 23.48
CA LYS A 542 37.69 -29.98 23.23
C LYS A 542 38.01 -30.13 21.74
N ASP A 543 37.00 -30.48 20.94
CA ASP A 543 37.15 -30.75 19.51
C ASP A 543 36.92 -29.47 18.67
N PHE A 544 36.45 -28.40 19.33
CA PHE A 544 36.30 -27.06 18.75
C PHE A 544 37.64 -26.33 18.54
N VAL A 545 38.71 -26.76 19.23
CA VAL A 545 40.05 -26.14 19.22
C VAL A 545 40.81 -26.38 17.90
N LYS A 546 40.21 -27.08 16.93
CA LYS A 546 40.87 -27.47 15.66
C LYS A 546 40.65 -26.51 14.51
#